data_AF-A0A0F8YEV9-F1
#
_entry.id   AF-A0A0F8YEV9-F1
#
_cell.length_a   1.000
_cell.length_b   1.000
_cell.length_c   1.000
_cell.angle_alpha   90.00
_cell.angle_beta   90.00
_cell.angle_gamma   90.00
#
_symmetry.space_group_name_H-M   'P 1'
#
loop_
_entity.id
_entity.type
_entity.pdbx_description
1 polymer ?
#
loop_
_entity_poly.entity_id
_entity_poly.type
_entity_poly.pdbx_seq_one_letter_code
_entity_poly.pdbx_strand_id
1 'polypeptide(L)'
;MKGLKFKCIYVSGGGQEYDGGDWLVITDTAKSLILKRIRKEFFEGFDKDILRLKKDNSCKHCLKLWGDNTFTVYPYRSGTPYYFEPLVAKV
;
A
#
# COMPACT_ATOMS: atom_id res chain seq x y z
N MET A 1 0.95 -3.02 -13.63
CA MET A 1 1.76 -3.35 -12.43
C MET A 1 1.51 -4.74 -11.84
N LYS A 2 0.72 -5.64 -12.46
CA LYS A 2 0.50 -6.99 -11.91
C LYS A 2 1.82 -7.74 -11.72
N GLY A 3 2.00 -8.39 -10.57
CA GLY A 3 3.21 -9.15 -10.22
C GLY A 3 4.32 -8.33 -9.56
N LEU A 4 4.21 -6.99 -9.54
CA LEU A 4 5.17 -6.14 -8.81
C LEU A 4 5.01 -6.30 -7.30
N LYS A 5 6.14 -6.27 -6.61
CA LYS A 5 6.23 -6.30 -5.15
C LYS A 5 6.60 -4.92 -4.62
N PHE A 6 6.06 -4.57 -3.47
CA PHE A 6 6.25 -3.28 -2.83
C PHE A 6 6.56 -3.48 -1.36
N LYS A 7 7.50 -2.69 -0.83
CA LYS A 7 7.68 -2.51 0.60
C LYS A 7 6.69 -1.44 1.04
N CYS A 8 6.05 -1.65 2.18
CA CYS A 8 5.16 -0.66 2.79
C CYS A 8 5.79 -0.11 4.06
N ILE A 9 5.76 1.21 4.23
CA ILE A 9 6.09 1.89 5.48
C ILE A 9 4.97 2.84 5.85
N TYR A 10 4.73 3.07 7.14
CA TYR A 10 3.82 4.12 7.58
C TYR A 10 4.40 4.86 8.78
N VAL A 11 3.99 6.11 8.93
CA VAL A 11 4.42 7.00 10.03
C VAL A 11 3.23 7.19 10.97
N SER A 12 3.39 6.87 12.25
CA SER A 12 2.34 7.13 13.24
C SER A 12 2.17 8.63 13.50
N GLY A 13 1.09 9.01 14.19
CA GLY A 13 0.87 10.40 14.62
C GLY A 13 1.99 10.96 15.52
N GLY A 14 2.81 10.09 16.12
CA GLY A 14 3.99 10.48 16.90
C GLY A 14 5.28 10.65 16.08
N GLY A 15 5.22 10.51 14.75
CA GLY A 15 6.38 10.63 13.87
C GLY A 15 7.26 9.38 13.80
N GLN A 16 6.85 8.27 14.42
CA GLN A 16 7.60 7.02 14.37
C GLN A 16 7.27 6.24 13.09
N GLU A 17 8.30 5.74 12.42
CA GLU A 17 8.18 4.86 11.26
C GLU A 17 8.00 3.39 11.67
N TYR A 18 7.19 2.67 10.90
CA TYR A 18 6.92 1.25 11.10
C TYR A 18 6.91 0.50 9.76
N ASP A 19 7.32 -0.76 9.80
CA ASP A 19 7.21 -1.68 8.67
C ASP A 19 5.74 -2.11 8.48
N GLY A 20 5.16 -1.75 7.33
CA GLY A 20 3.80 -2.11 6.92
C GLY A 20 3.70 -3.45 6.18
N GLY A 21 4.83 -4.16 6.03
CA GLY A 21 4.99 -5.43 5.35
C GLY A 21 5.30 -5.30 3.86
N ASP A 22 5.53 -6.44 3.22
CA ASP A 22 5.69 -6.53 1.77
C ASP A 22 4.36 -6.88 1.11
N TRP A 23 4.09 -6.30 -0.05
CA TRP A 23 2.82 -6.41 -0.76
C TRP A 23 3.02 -6.77 -2.23
N LEU A 24 2.21 -7.68 -2.73
CA LEU A 24 2.16 -8.11 -4.12
C LEU A 24 0.94 -7.52 -4.82
N VAL A 25 1.13 -6.90 -5.98
CA VAL A 25 0.01 -6.47 -6.83
C VAL A 25 -0.61 -7.68 -7.52
N ILE A 26 -1.80 -8.07 -7.07
CA ILE A 26 -2.56 -9.19 -7.66
C ILE A 26 -3.43 -8.72 -8.83
N THR A 27 -3.92 -7.49 -8.78
CA THR A 27 -4.75 -6.89 -9.83
C THR A 27 -4.41 -5.42 -10.00
N ASP A 28 -4.23 -4.99 -11.24
CA ASP A 28 -4.07 -3.58 -11.61
C ASP A 28 -4.80 -3.33 -12.93
N THR A 29 -5.92 -2.60 -12.86
CA THR A 29 -6.75 -2.23 -14.01
C THR A 29 -6.89 -0.71 -14.08
N ALA A 30 -7.58 -0.19 -15.10
CA ALA A 30 -7.88 1.24 -15.18
C ALA A 30 -8.68 1.76 -13.96
N LYS A 31 -9.47 0.90 -13.30
CA LYS A 31 -10.37 1.28 -12.20
C LYS A 31 -9.88 0.88 -10.81
N SER A 32 -9.14 -0.23 -10.72
CA SER A 32 -8.86 -0.88 -9.44
C SER A 32 -7.40 -1.27 -9.31
N LEU A 33 -6.90 -1.19 -8.08
CA LEU A 33 -5.61 -1.73 -7.68
C LEU A 33 -5.86 -2.63 -6.45
N ILE A 34 -5.46 -3.89 -6.54
CA ILE A 34 -5.60 -4.84 -5.44
C ILE A 34 -4.23 -5.40 -5.09
N LEU A 35 -3.87 -5.28 -3.81
CA LEU A 35 -2.64 -5.80 -3.27
C LEU A 35 -2.94 -6.90 -2.24
N LYS A 36 -2.06 -7.90 -2.20
CA LYS A 36 -2.04 -8.93 -1.17
C LYS A 36 -0.75 -8.78 -0.37
N ARG A 37 -0.84 -8.70 0.95
CA ARG A 37 0.31 -8.75 1.84
C ARG A 37 0.97 -10.14 1.75
N ILE A 38 2.29 -10.17 1.57
CA ILE A 38 3.08 -11.40 1.43
C ILE A 38 4.13 -11.55 2.54
N ARG A 39 4.50 -10.47 3.24
CA ARG A 39 5.27 -10.52 4.50
C ARG A 39 4.53 -9.69 5.54
N LYS A 40 4.27 -10.27 6.71
CA LYS A 40 3.69 -9.59 7.87
C LYS A 40 4.80 -9.38 8.89
N GLU A 41 5.26 -8.15 9.03
CA GLU A 41 6.09 -7.73 10.16
C GLU A 41 5.15 -7.06 11.18
N PHE A 42 5.48 -7.26 12.46
CA PHE A 42 4.83 -6.97 13.77
C PHE A 42 3.67 -5.94 13.94
N PHE A 43 2.81 -5.64 12.96
CA PHE A 43 1.74 -4.64 13.11
C PHE A 43 0.35 -5.02 12.57
N GLU A 44 -0.67 -4.57 13.30
CA GLU A 44 -2.11 -4.86 13.14
C GLU A 44 -2.91 -3.76 12.43
N GLY A 45 -2.25 -2.71 11.92
CA GLY A 45 -2.93 -1.54 11.31
C GLY A 45 -3.76 -1.84 10.05
N PHE A 46 -3.48 -2.96 9.39
CA PHE A 46 -4.38 -3.56 8.40
C PHE A 46 -4.91 -4.87 8.96
N ASP A 47 -6.18 -4.86 9.35
CA ASP A 47 -6.93 -6.04 9.79
C ASP A 47 -7.11 -7.08 8.65
N LYS A 48 -6.71 -6.75 7.42
CA LYS A 48 -6.86 -7.59 6.23
C LYS A 48 -5.59 -7.63 5.40
N ASP A 49 -5.13 -8.83 5.07
CA ASP A 49 -4.00 -9.07 4.15
C ASP A 49 -4.32 -8.73 2.68
N ILE A 50 -5.51 -8.21 2.39
CA ILE A 50 -5.93 -7.78 1.06
C ILE A 50 -6.37 -6.32 1.11
N LEU A 51 -5.68 -5.50 0.32
CA LEU A 51 -5.98 -4.09 0.14
C LEU A 51 -6.66 -3.89 -1.20
N ARG A 52 -7.94 -3.50 -1.17
CA ARG A 52 -8.75 -3.24 -2.38
C ARG A 52 -8.91 -1.73 -2.53
N LEU A 53 -8.30 -1.18 -3.58
CA LEU A 53 -8.30 0.24 -3.87
C LEU A 53 -9.06 0.49 -5.17
N LYS A 54 -9.79 1.60 -5.22
CA LYS A 54 -10.30 2.16 -6.46
C LYS A 54 -9.49 3.39 -6.81
N LYS A 55 -9.06 3.51 -8.06
CA LYS A 55 -8.22 4.61 -8.55
C LYS A 55 -8.96 5.96 -8.60
N ASP A 56 -10.28 5.91 -8.61
CA ASP A 56 -11.17 7.08 -8.49
C ASP A 56 -11.44 7.50 -7.04
N ASN A 57 -10.85 6.79 -6.05
CA ASN A 57 -11.07 7.01 -4.63
C ASN A 57 -12.55 6.93 -4.19
N SER A 58 -13.40 6.18 -4.88
CA SER A 58 -14.81 5.95 -4.49
C SER A 58 -14.99 4.84 -3.43
N CYS A 59 -13.91 4.41 -2.77
CA CYS A 59 -13.94 3.40 -1.71
C CYS A 59 -13.54 3.97 -0.34
N LYS A 60 -13.51 3.12 0.69
CA LYS A 60 -13.13 3.51 2.06
C LYS A 60 -11.65 3.90 2.20
N HIS A 61 -10.81 3.59 1.22
CA HIS A 61 -9.41 3.96 1.18
C HIS A 61 -9.19 5.09 0.15
N CYS A 62 -8.19 5.92 0.37
CA CYS A 62 -7.72 6.89 -0.62
C CYS A 62 -6.35 6.43 -1.16
N LEU A 63 -6.15 6.53 -2.48
CA LEU A 63 -4.94 6.21 -3.21
C LEU A 63 -4.41 7.50 -3.88
N LYS A 64 -3.11 7.74 -3.73
CA LYS A 64 -2.35 8.77 -4.43
C LYS A 64 -1.19 8.12 -5.18
N LEU A 65 -1.15 8.29 -6.49
CA LEU A 65 -0.02 7.88 -7.34
C LEU A 65 0.93 9.07 -7.53
N TRP A 66 2.24 8.84 -7.44
CA TRP A 66 3.26 9.90 -7.51
C TRP A 66 3.98 10.01 -8.86
N GLY A 67 3.77 9.06 -9.77
CA GLY A 67 4.30 9.10 -11.14
C GLY A 67 5.68 8.45 -11.32
N ASP A 68 6.32 8.06 -10.23
CA ASP A 68 7.64 7.40 -10.14
C ASP A 68 7.52 5.91 -9.75
N ASN A 69 6.37 5.29 -10.05
CA ASN A 69 5.98 3.96 -9.60
C ASN A 69 5.85 3.80 -8.06
N THR A 70 5.91 4.88 -7.28
CA THR A 70 5.52 4.87 -5.87
C THR A 70 4.07 5.33 -5.70
N PHE A 71 3.47 4.96 -4.57
CA PHE A 71 2.12 5.42 -4.24
C PHE A 71 1.91 5.47 -2.73
N THR A 72 0.95 6.28 -2.31
CA THR A 72 0.49 6.37 -0.93
C THR A 72 -0.95 5.92 -0.82
N VAL A 73 -1.25 5.15 0.22
CA VAL A 73 -2.61 4.80 0.61
C VAL A 73 -2.92 5.43 1.95
N TYR A 74 -4.13 5.98 2.08
CA TYR A 74 -4.71 6.39 3.35
C TYR A 74 -5.83 5.40 3.70
N PRO A 75 -5.55 4.39 4.53
CA PRO A 75 -6.54 3.40 4.88
C PRO A 75 -7.67 4.04 5.66
N TYR A 76 -8.92 3.68 5.36
CA TYR A 76 -10.10 4.24 6.06
C TYR A 76 -10.17 5.77 6.05
N ARG A 77 -9.36 6.45 5.23
CA ARG A 77 -9.17 7.90 5.26
C ARG A 77 -8.76 8.44 6.64
N SER A 78 -8.01 7.65 7.42
CA SER A 78 -7.63 7.95 8.81
C SER A 78 -6.54 9.01 8.98
N GLY A 79 -6.09 9.66 7.90
CA GLY A 79 -4.99 10.62 7.94
C GLY A 79 -3.59 10.01 8.05
N THR A 80 -3.47 8.70 8.36
CA THR A 80 -2.18 7.99 8.41
C THR A 80 -1.77 7.54 7.00
N PRO A 81 -0.65 8.05 6.44
CA PRO A 81 -0.16 7.64 5.13
C PRO A 81 0.62 6.33 5.21
N TYR A 82 0.31 5.42 4.29
CA TYR A 82 1.06 4.18 4.04
C TYR A 82 1.74 4.32 2.69
N TYR A 83 3.06 4.40 2.69
CA TYR A 83 3.91 4.59 1.52
C TYR A 83 4.33 3.25 0.96
N PHE A 84 4.19 3.09 -0.35
CA PHE A 84 4.54 1.87 -1.07
C PHE A 84 5.64 2.18 -2.07
N GLU A 85 6.77 1.52 -1.88
CA GLU A 85 7.97 1.64 -2.71
C GLU A 85 8.27 0.31 -3.40
N PRO A 86 8.62 0.30 -4.69
CA PRO A 86 8.95 -0.94 -5.39
C PRO A 86 10.06 -1.71 -4.69
N LEU A 87 9.83 -3.00 -4.43
CA LEU A 87 10.91 -3.94 -4.14
C LEU A 87 11.60 -4.24 -5.47
N VAL A 88 12.54 -3.38 -5.86
CA VAL A 88 13.40 -3.65 -7.01
C VAL A 88 14.20 -4.90 -6.66
N ALA A 89 14.14 -5.93 -7.52
CA ALA A 89 15.12 -7.00 -7.43
C ALA A 89 16.48 -6.33 -7.60
N LYS A 90 17.34 -6.41 -6.57
CA LYS A 90 18.75 -6.08 -6.75
C LYS A 90 19.26 -6.98 -7.87
N VAL A 91 19.54 -6.39 -9.02
CA VAL A 91 20.30 -7.04 -10.09
C VAL A 91 21.73 -7.21 -9.60
#